data_AF-A0AAV4EXL9-F1
#
_entry.id   AF-A0AAV4EXL9-F1
#
_cell.length_a   1.000
_cell.length_b   1.000
_cell.length_c   1.000
_cell.angle_alpha   90.00
_cell.angle_beta   90.00
_cell.angle_gamma   90.00
#
_symmetry.space_group_name_H-M   'P 1'
#
loop_
_entity.id
_entity.type
_entity.pdbx_description
1 polymer ?
#
loop_
_entity_poly.entity_id
_entity_poly.type
_entity_poly.pdbx_seq_one_letter_code
_entity_poly.pdbx_strand_id
1 'polypeptide(L)'
;MISDQLKVSSCSISRYNHSHEYGDVMVSCPVYISKGIHTAENKSVLKHVCALLNSGGGILVMENLDFNQGTRSKSLDEWYSGMECNFATILSGDDICNYVDFVGNFDDPHFYLFVKSGEHLCTLDYHCRLPTDTATHTVTYASAVKLCTRQGTTKSLSCLPTIPTIFYYGTTEETLKQEGKQIQFKNLSSNSKKNLPDKVVYYSSKYISAFANHEGGHIYFGIEDTSASVLGEEMTEEEEIRIGKCFYS
;
A
#
# COMPACT_ATOMS: atom_id res chain seq x y z
N MET A 1 -39.26 18.95 -24.10
CA MET A 1 -39.41 17.96 -25.19
C MET A 1 -38.39 18.29 -26.29
N ILE A 2 -37.15 17.84 -26.12
CA ILE A 2 -36.22 17.58 -27.23
C ILE A 2 -35.49 16.31 -26.80
N SER A 3 -35.80 15.23 -27.49
CA SER A 3 -35.30 13.88 -27.25
C SER A 3 -34.10 13.62 -28.16
N ASP A 4 -33.05 13.09 -27.53
CA ASP A 4 -32.17 12.02 -27.99
C ASP A 4 -32.04 11.77 -29.49
N GLN A 5 -30.82 11.95 -30.01
CA GLN A 5 -30.18 11.00 -30.93
C GLN A 5 -28.65 11.17 -30.85
N LEU A 6 -28.03 10.60 -29.81
CA LEU A 6 -26.59 10.29 -29.82
C LEU A 6 -26.41 8.91 -30.47
N LYS A 7 -25.98 8.92 -31.73
CA LYS A 7 -25.56 7.72 -32.47
C LYS A 7 -24.38 7.07 -31.76
N VAL A 8 -24.64 5.97 -31.06
CA VAL A 8 -23.60 5.05 -30.59
C VAL A 8 -23.13 4.25 -31.80
N SER A 9 -21.91 4.49 -32.25
CA SER A 9 -21.24 3.64 -33.23
C SER A 9 -20.99 2.27 -32.58
N SER A 10 -21.70 1.25 -33.05
CA SER A 10 -21.48 -0.14 -32.67
C SER A 10 -20.10 -0.60 -33.13
N CYS A 11 -19.13 -0.59 -32.21
CA CYS A 11 -17.87 -1.28 -32.41
C CYS A 11 -18.15 -2.79 -32.31
N SER A 12 -18.21 -3.45 -33.46
CA SER A 12 -18.31 -4.90 -33.55
C SER A 12 -17.01 -5.52 -33.05
N ILE A 13 -16.95 -5.79 -31.75
CA ILE A 13 -15.93 -6.65 -31.15
C ILE A 13 -16.16 -8.04 -31.73
N SER A 14 -15.31 -8.44 -32.68
CA SER A 14 -15.23 -9.82 -33.14
C SER A 14 -14.91 -10.68 -31.92
N ARG A 15 -15.86 -11.53 -31.52
CA ARG A 15 -15.61 -12.60 -30.55
C ARG A 15 -14.63 -13.59 -31.18
N TYR A 16 -13.34 -13.32 -31.06
CA TYR A 16 -12.34 -14.34 -31.21
C TYR A 16 -12.46 -15.25 -29.98
N ASN A 17 -13.11 -16.39 -30.18
CA ASN A 17 -13.01 -17.53 -29.27
C ASN A 17 -11.59 -18.09 -29.39
N HIS A 18 -10.60 -17.43 -28.78
CA HIS A 18 -9.35 -18.09 -28.46
C HIS A 18 -9.57 -18.77 -27.12
N SER A 19 -9.67 -20.10 -27.13
CA SER A 19 -9.40 -20.89 -25.93
C SER A 19 -7.95 -20.63 -25.57
N HIS A 20 -7.70 -19.80 -24.56
CA HIS A 20 -6.36 -19.63 -24.01
C HIS A 20 -5.92 -20.97 -23.41
N GLU A 21 -4.89 -21.56 -23.99
CA GLU A 21 -4.28 -22.76 -23.43
C GLU A 21 -3.42 -22.36 -22.23
N TYR A 22 -3.36 -23.24 -21.23
CA TYR A 22 -2.56 -23.01 -20.05
C TYR A 22 -1.06 -23.00 -20.44
N GLY A 23 -0.43 -21.82 -20.46
CA GLY A 23 0.99 -21.67 -20.83
C GLY A 23 1.28 -20.64 -21.94
N ASP A 24 0.27 -19.98 -22.52
CA ASP A 24 0.50 -18.99 -23.59
C ASP A 24 1.26 -17.73 -23.10
N VAL A 25 1.18 -17.42 -21.81
CA VAL A 25 1.84 -16.27 -21.19
C VAL A 25 2.92 -16.75 -20.24
N MET A 26 4.18 -16.54 -20.65
CA MET A 26 5.35 -16.83 -19.83
C MET A 26 6.11 -15.53 -19.53
N VAL A 27 6.47 -15.35 -18.27
CA VAL A 27 7.33 -14.27 -17.79
C VAL A 27 8.47 -14.85 -16.97
N SER A 28 9.61 -14.16 -16.89
CA SER A 28 10.76 -14.66 -16.15
C SER A 28 11.43 -13.59 -15.28
N CYS A 29 12.01 -14.03 -14.17
CA CYS A 29 12.82 -13.17 -13.30
C CYS A 29 13.89 -13.95 -12.53
N PRO A 30 15.02 -13.33 -12.19
CA PRO A 30 16.02 -13.94 -11.31
C PRO A 30 15.56 -13.92 -9.85
N VAL A 31 15.95 -14.95 -9.08
CA VAL A 31 15.69 -15.04 -7.64
C VAL A 31 16.92 -15.52 -6.87
N TYR A 32 17.01 -15.11 -5.61
CA TYR A 32 17.95 -15.64 -4.63
C TYR A 32 17.16 -16.25 -3.48
N ILE A 33 17.17 -17.58 -3.36
CA ILE A 33 16.55 -18.30 -2.23
C ILE A 33 17.41 -18.20 -0.96
N SER A 34 18.71 -17.88 -1.10
CA SER A 34 19.62 -17.63 0.01
C SER A 34 19.40 -16.26 0.66
N LYS A 35 18.66 -15.36 0.01
CA LYS A 35 18.39 -13.99 0.46
C LYS A 35 16.94 -13.82 0.87
N GLY A 36 16.68 -12.82 1.72
CA GLY A 36 15.32 -12.49 2.13
C GLY A 36 14.41 -12.06 0.96
N ILE A 37 13.10 -12.22 1.14
CA ILE A 37 12.08 -11.92 0.12
C ILE A 37 11.99 -10.43 -0.28
N HIS A 38 12.61 -9.52 0.47
CA HIS A 38 12.53 -8.08 0.25
C HIS A 38 13.68 -7.49 -0.59
N THR A 39 14.59 -8.32 -1.12
CA THR A 39 15.60 -7.88 -2.10
C THR A 39 14.93 -7.40 -3.39
N ALA A 40 15.65 -6.62 -4.19
CA ALA A 40 15.08 -6.07 -5.43
C ALA A 40 14.68 -7.18 -6.41
N GLU A 41 15.49 -8.23 -6.49
CA GLU A 41 15.29 -9.43 -7.29
C GLU A 41 14.03 -10.17 -6.84
N ASN A 42 13.95 -10.51 -5.54
CA ASN A 42 12.83 -11.28 -5.01
C ASN A 42 11.51 -10.49 -5.04
N LYS A 43 11.55 -9.15 -4.90
CA LYS A 43 10.36 -8.29 -5.09
C LYS A 43 9.78 -8.33 -6.50
N SER A 44 10.57 -8.72 -7.50
CA SER A 44 10.07 -8.83 -8.87
C SER A 44 9.07 -9.98 -9.03
N VAL A 45 9.18 -11.05 -8.23
CA VAL A 45 8.24 -12.18 -8.21
C VAL A 45 6.82 -11.69 -8.00
N LEU A 46 6.61 -10.84 -6.98
CA LEU A 46 5.29 -10.29 -6.66
C LEU A 46 4.70 -9.47 -7.82
N LYS A 47 5.53 -8.69 -8.50
CA LYS A 47 5.09 -7.89 -9.66
C LYS A 47 4.61 -8.78 -10.80
N HIS A 48 5.36 -9.84 -11.11
CA HIS A 48 4.99 -10.78 -12.15
C HIS A 48 3.73 -11.56 -11.78
N VAL A 49 3.64 -12.08 -10.55
CA VAL A 49 2.43 -12.76 -10.06
C VAL A 49 1.21 -11.84 -10.16
N CYS A 50 1.32 -10.59 -9.70
CA CYS A 50 0.25 -9.60 -9.81
C CYS A 50 -0.14 -9.33 -11.27
N ALA A 51 0.83 -9.23 -12.19
CA ALA A 51 0.55 -9.05 -13.61
C ALA A 51 -0.18 -10.26 -14.21
N LEU A 52 0.26 -11.48 -13.90
CA LEU A 52 -0.36 -12.72 -14.37
C LEU A 52 -1.79 -12.87 -13.84
N LEU A 53 -2.02 -12.64 -12.55
CA LEU A 53 -3.35 -12.64 -11.93
C LEU A 53 -4.31 -11.72 -12.68
N ASN A 54 -3.85 -10.54 -13.10
CA ASN A 54 -4.66 -9.53 -13.78
C ASN A 54 -4.76 -9.71 -15.31
N SER A 55 -4.11 -10.73 -15.89
CA SER A 55 -3.98 -10.88 -17.35
C SER A 55 -4.41 -12.26 -17.85
N GLY A 56 -5.20 -13.01 -17.08
CA GLY A 56 -5.70 -14.33 -17.46
C GLY A 56 -4.87 -15.52 -16.95
N GLY A 57 -3.85 -15.27 -16.11
CA GLY A 57 -2.92 -16.28 -15.62
C GLY A 57 -1.70 -16.50 -16.52
N GLY A 58 -0.91 -17.52 -16.21
CA GLY A 58 0.29 -17.91 -16.96
C GLY A 58 1.33 -18.60 -16.09
N ILE A 59 2.58 -18.63 -16.57
CA ILE A 59 3.71 -19.28 -15.89
C ILE A 59 4.78 -18.23 -15.62
N LEU A 60 5.22 -18.13 -14.37
CA LEU A 60 6.41 -17.41 -13.98
C LEU A 60 7.59 -18.38 -13.86
N VAL A 61 8.61 -18.18 -14.68
CA VAL A 61 9.88 -18.92 -14.64
C VAL A 61 10.89 -18.13 -13.82
N MET A 62 11.36 -18.72 -12.72
CA MET A 62 12.32 -18.06 -11.82
C MET A 62 13.70 -18.69 -11.98
N GLU A 63 14.69 -17.90 -12.40
CA GLU A 63 16.09 -18.34 -12.51
C GLU A 63 16.71 -18.36 -11.10
N ASN A 64 17.10 -19.54 -10.64
CA ASN A 64 17.72 -19.74 -9.33
C ASN A 64 19.19 -19.33 -9.39
N LEU A 65 19.49 -18.10 -8.97
CA LEU A 65 20.86 -17.60 -8.98
C LEU A 65 21.75 -18.28 -7.94
N ASP A 66 21.18 -19.01 -6.98
CA ASP A 66 21.94 -19.80 -6.00
C ASP A 66 22.22 -21.24 -6.48
N PHE A 67 21.85 -21.59 -7.71
CA PHE A 67 22.14 -22.91 -8.27
C PHE A 67 23.65 -23.21 -8.21
N ASN A 68 24.00 -24.39 -7.69
CA ASN A 68 25.38 -24.81 -7.41
C ASN A 68 26.18 -23.94 -6.41
N GLN A 69 25.53 -23.05 -5.65
CA GLN A 69 26.18 -22.22 -4.63
C GLN A 69 26.11 -22.79 -3.21
N GLY A 70 25.69 -24.05 -3.06
CA GLY A 70 25.63 -24.74 -1.77
C GLY A 70 24.42 -24.36 -0.90
N THR A 71 23.35 -23.87 -1.52
CA THR A 71 22.06 -23.69 -0.85
C THR A 71 21.46 -25.03 -0.40
N ARG A 72 20.64 -24.96 0.65
CA ARG A 72 19.99 -26.12 1.27
C ARG A 72 18.48 -26.05 1.02
N SER A 73 17.80 -27.20 1.08
CA SER A 73 16.33 -27.29 1.01
C SER A 73 15.63 -26.28 1.92
N LYS A 74 16.12 -26.13 3.16
CA LYS A 74 15.55 -25.21 4.14
C LYS A 74 15.51 -23.75 3.67
N SER A 75 16.46 -23.31 2.86
CA SER A 75 16.49 -21.96 2.29
C SER A 75 15.33 -21.74 1.33
N LEU A 76 14.99 -22.75 0.52
CA LEU A 76 13.82 -22.69 -0.35
C LEU A 76 12.53 -22.65 0.46
N ASP A 77 12.39 -23.49 1.51
CA ASP A 77 11.21 -23.49 2.38
C ASP A 77 10.97 -22.13 3.03
N GLU A 78 12.02 -21.53 3.60
CA GLU A 78 11.94 -20.23 4.27
C GLU A 78 11.62 -19.11 3.29
N TRP A 79 12.24 -19.12 2.11
CA TRP A 79 11.99 -18.15 1.06
C TRP A 79 10.56 -18.26 0.52
N TYR A 80 10.10 -19.47 0.20
CA TYR A 80 8.79 -19.71 -0.40
C TYR A 80 7.66 -19.46 0.61
N SER A 81 7.82 -19.86 1.87
CA SER A 81 6.86 -19.51 2.92
C SER A 81 6.69 -17.99 3.08
N GLY A 82 7.78 -17.22 2.95
CA GLY A 82 7.70 -15.77 2.90
C GLY A 82 6.96 -15.23 1.68
N MET A 83 7.12 -15.88 0.52
CA MET A 83 6.38 -15.52 -0.70
C MET A 83 4.88 -15.84 -0.60
N GLU A 84 4.51 -16.97 -0.02
CA GLU A 84 3.12 -17.34 0.25
C GLU A 84 2.39 -16.29 1.10
N CYS A 85 3.04 -15.77 2.15
CA CYS A 85 2.52 -14.65 2.94
C CYS A 85 2.25 -13.39 2.10
N ASN A 86 3.14 -13.07 1.15
CA ASN A 86 2.93 -11.95 0.24
C ASN A 86 1.80 -12.24 -0.77
N PHE A 87 1.70 -13.46 -1.30
CA PHE A 87 0.63 -13.85 -2.21
C PHE A 87 -0.75 -13.78 -1.55
N ALA A 88 -0.87 -14.22 -0.30
CA ALA A 88 -2.10 -14.09 0.48
C ALA A 88 -2.55 -12.63 0.59
N THR A 89 -1.60 -11.69 0.72
CA THR A 89 -1.91 -10.25 0.77
C THR A 89 -2.47 -9.74 -0.57
N ILE A 90 -1.92 -10.20 -1.70
CA ILE A 90 -2.36 -9.81 -3.05
C ILE A 90 -3.75 -10.38 -3.37
N LEU A 91 -3.98 -11.64 -3.00
CA LEU A 91 -5.21 -12.38 -3.28
C LEU A 91 -6.35 -12.01 -2.32
N SER A 92 -6.04 -11.39 -1.17
CA SER A 92 -7.05 -10.97 -0.17
C SER A 92 -8.03 -12.09 0.23
N GLY A 93 -7.56 -13.34 0.26
CA GLY A 93 -8.37 -14.54 0.51
C GLY A 93 -7.57 -15.70 1.08
N ASP A 94 -8.29 -16.73 1.54
CA ASP A 94 -7.74 -17.79 2.40
C ASP A 94 -7.13 -18.99 1.65
N ASP A 95 -7.30 -19.07 0.33
CA ASP A 95 -6.88 -20.25 -0.47
C ASP A 95 -5.92 -19.89 -1.60
N ILE A 96 -4.67 -19.56 -1.23
CA ILE A 96 -3.59 -19.26 -2.18
C ILE A 96 -3.33 -20.44 -3.13
N CYS A 97 -3.49 -21.68 -2.67
CA CYS A 97 -3.23 -22.89 -3.42
C CYS A 97 -4.19 -23.07 -4.60
N ASN A 98 -5.36 -22.43 -4.56
CA ASN A 98 -6.24 -22.39 -5.72
C ASN A 98 -5.70 -21.53 -6.85
N TYR A 99 -4.82 -20.58 -6.58
CA TYR A 99 -4.32 -19.60 -7.56
C TYR A 99 -2.89 -19.84 -7.98
N VAL A 100 -2.04 -20.37 -7.09
CA VAL A 100 -0.63 -20.60 -7.37
C VAL A 100 -0.23 -22.04 -7.09
N ASP A 101 0.58 -22.59 -7.98
CA ASP A 101 1.21 -23.91 -7.83
C ASP A 101 2.71 -23.81 -8.15
N PHE A 102 3.55 -24.22 -7.21
CA PHE A 102 5.01 -24.06 -7.30
C PHE A 102 5.66 -25.41 -7.58
N VAL A 103 6.53 -25.43 -8.58
CA VAL A 103 7.29 -26.60 -9.00
C VAL A 103 8.77 -26.25 -9.03
N GLY A 104 9.55 -26.96 -8.21
CA GLY A 104 11.01 -26.87 -8.19
C GLY A 104 11.61 -27.38 -6.88
N ASN A 105 12.87 -27.77 -6.94
CA ASN A 105 13.70 -28.18 -5.82
C ASN A 105 14.85 -27.18 -5.65
N PHE A 106 15.39 -27.05 -4.44
CA PHE A 106 16.41 -26.03 -4.12
C PHE A 106 17.67 -26.07 -5.01
N ASP A 107 17.96 -27.22 -5.61
CA ASP A 107 19.08 -27.48 -6.52
C ASP A 107 18.68 -27.46 -8.00
N ASP A 108 17.45 -27.06 -8.34
CA ASP A 108 17.07 -26.82 -9.73
C ASP A 108 17.59 -25.45 -10.21
N PRO A 109 18.01 -25.33 -11.48
CA PRO A 109 18.43 -24.05 -12.07
C PRO A 109 17.25 -23.09 -12.29
N HIS A 110 16.02 -23.63 -12.36
CA HIS A 110 14.80 -22.86 -12.56
C HIS A 110 13.68 -23.40 -11.68
N PHE A 111 12.85 -22.50 -11.18
CA PHE A 111 11.56 -22.83 -10.57
C PHE A 111 10.43 -22.35 -11.47
N TYR A 112 9.28 -23.00 -11.35
CA TYR A 112 8.08 -22.65 -12.09
C TYR A 112 6.97 -22.35 -11.10
N LEU A 113 6.35 -21.18 -11.27
CA LEU A 113 5.16 -20.80 -10.53
C LEU A 113 4.02 -20.64 -11.52
N PHE A 114 3.08 -21.56 -11.43
CA PHE A 114 1.86 -21.62 -12.20
C PHE A 114 0.83 -20.71 -11.56
N VAL A 115 0.35 -19.68 -12.28
CA VAL A 115 -0.54 -18.65 -11.74
C VAL A 115 -1.84 -18.65 -12.52
N LYS A 116 -2.97 -18.84 -11.84
CA LYS A 116 -4.31 -18.71 -12.45
C LYS A 116 -4.72 -17.25 -12.59
N SER A 117 -5.78 -16.99 -13.37
CA SER A 117 -6.40 -15.67 -13.38
C SER A 117 -7.01 -15.35 -12.01
N GLY A 118 -6.83 -14.12 -11.55
CA GLY A 118 -7.54 -13.60 -10.38
C GLY A 118 -9.02 -13.40 -10.68
N GLU A 119 -9.86 -13.57 -9.65
CA GLU A 119 -11.30 -13.29 -9.74
C GLU A 119 -11.61 -11.78 -9.73
N HIS A 120 -10.66 -10.99 -9.26
CA HIS A 120 -10.75 -9.53 -9.18
C HIS A 120 -9.40 -8.90 -9.50
N LEU A 121 -9.39 -7.57 -9.62
CA LEU A 121 -8.15 -6.81 -9.75
C LEU A 121 -7.29 -7.05 -8.52
N CYS A 122 -6.13 -7.67 -8.72
CA CYS A 122 -5.09 -7.86 -7.72
C CYS A 122 -4.13 -6.68 -7.75
N THR A 123 -3.63 -6.26 -6.60
CA THR A 123 -2.59 -5.22 -6.52
C THR A 123 -1.61 -5.55 -5.39
N LEU A 124 -0.39 -5.02 -5.51
CA LEU A 124 0.62 -5.11 -4.45
C LEU A 124 0.33 -4.12 -3.31
N ASP A 125 -0.21 -2.96 -3.66
CA ASP A 125 -0.59 -1.92 -2.72
C ASP A 125 -1.68 -1.05 -3.38
N TYR A 126 -2.75 -0.78 -2.64
CA TYR A 126 -3.78 0.17 -3.07
C TYR A 126 -3.35 1.62 -2.88
N HIS A 127 -2.27 1.86 -2.13
CA HIS A 127 -1.83 3.18 -1.64
C HIS A 127 -2.97 3.97 -0.97
N CYS A 128 -3.91 3.23 -0.43
CA CYS A 128 -5.15 3.72 0.14
C CYS A 128 -5.21 3.28 1.60
N ARG A 129 -5.58 4.21 2.47
CA ARG A 129 -5.63 3.97 3.91
C ARG A 129 -6.99 4.31 4.49
N LEU A 130 -7.27 3.74 5.65
CA LEU A 130 -8.40 4.07 6.50
C LEU A 130 -7.90 4.35 7.93
N PRO A 131 -8.51 5.33 8.63
CA PRO A 131 -8.13 5.65 9.99
C PRO A 131 -8.67 4.58 10.94
N THR A 132 -7.91 4.30 11.98
CA THR A 132 -8.35 3.63 13.20
C THR A 132 -8.38 4.65 14.33
N ASP A 133 -8.76 4.25 15.54
CA ASP A 133 -8.79 5.18 16.67
C ASP A 133 -7.39 5.67 17.08
N THR A 134 -6.34 4.93 16.73
CA THR A 134 -4.95 5.21 17.17
C THR A 134 -3.93 5.24 16.02
N ALA A 135 -4.34 4.94 14.78
CA ALA A 135 -3.42 4.80 13.67
C ALA A 135 -4.13 4.86 12.31
N THR A 136 -3.44 4.41 11.27
CA THR A 136 -4.02 4.13 9.95
C THR A 136 -3.58 2.76 9.47
N HIS A 137 -4.47 2.07 8.77
CA HIS A 137 -4.16 0.79 8.13
C HIS A 137 -4.35 0.89 6.62
N THR A 138 -3.60 0.08 5.87
CA THR A 138 -3.77 -0.08 4.42
C THR A 138 -5.07 -0.85 4.14
N VAL A 139 -5.78 -0.45 3.09
CA VAL A 139 -7.04 -1.11 2.73
C VAL A 139 -6.80 -2.49 2.11
N THR A 140 -7.71 -3.43 2.39
CA THR A 140 -7.82 -4.69 1.67
C THR A 140 -8.63 -4.50 0.39
N TYR A 141 -8.66 -5.51 -0.49
CA TYR A 141 -9.53 -5.51 -1.68
C TYR A 141 -10.99 -5.18 -1.32
N ALA A 142 -11.57 -5.89 -0.35
CA ALA A 142 -12.95 -5.68 0.06
C ALA A 142 -13.23 -4.24 0.52
N SER A 143 -12.30 -3.63 1.26
CA SER A 143 -12.40 -2.24 1.70
C SER A 143 -12.23 -1.25 0.54
N ALA A 144 -11.30 -1.52 -0.38
CA ALA A 144 -11.10 -0.71 -1.58
C ALA A 144 -12.37 -0.69 -2.46
N VAL A 145 -12.97 -1.86 -2.70
CA VAL A 145 -14.24 -1.97 -3.45
C VAL A 145 -15.34 -1.16 -2.76
N LYS A 146 -15.48 -1.26 -1.43
CA LYS A 146 -16.46 -0.46 -0.67
C LYS A 146 -16.23 1.04 -0.81
N LEU A 147 -14.98 1.49 -0.83
CA LEU A 147 -14.64 2.90 -1.02
C LEU A 147 -14.96 3.37 -2.45
N CYS A 148 -14.57 2.61 -3.46
CA CYS A 148 -14.80 2.95 -4.87
C CYS A 148 -16.28 2.90 -5.28
N THR A 149 -17.07 2.05 -4.62
CA THR A 149 -18.51 1.89 -4.90
C THR A 149 -19.40 2.76 -4.01
N ARG A 150 -18.83 3.49 -3.04
CA ARG A 150 -19.59 4.31 -2.10
C ARG A 150 -20.34 5.42 -2.84
N GLN A 151 -21.66 5.32 -2.83
CA GLN A 151 -22.55 6.40 -3.25
C GLN A 151 -23.00 7.19 -2.01
N GLY A 152 -22.91 8.51 -2.05
CA GLY A 152 -23.33 9.36 -0.93
C GLY A 152 -22.87 10.80 -1.05
N THR A 153 -23.43 11.65 -0.19
CA THR A 153 -23.06 13.07 -0.06
C THR A 153 -21.81 13.21 0.80
N THR A 154 -20.85 14.01 0.35
CA THR A 154 -19.66 14.39 1.11
C THR A 154 -20.06 15.01 2.45
N LYS A 155 -19.43 14.56 3.55
CA LYS A 155 -19.59 15.25 4.84
C LYS A 155 -18.92 16.62 4.76
N SER A 156 -19.59 17.64 5.30
CA SER A 156 -19.03 18.99 5.34
C SER A 156 -17.85 19.04 6.31
N LEU A 157 -16.79 19.76 5.95
CA LEU A 157 -15.67 20.05 6.85
C LEU A 157 -16.11 20.85 8.09
N SER A 158 -17.24 21.55 8.02
CA SER A 158 -17.83 22.25 9.17
C SER A 158 -18.29 21.30 10.29
N CYS A 159 -18.36 19.99 10.04
CA CYS A 159 -18.68 18.98 11.04
C CYS A 159 -17.45 18.44 11.78
N LEU A 160 -16.24 18.90 11.43
CA LEU A 160 -15.01 18.52 12.13
C LEU A 160 -14.89 19.22 13.50
N PRO A 161 -14.14 18.63 14.44
CA PRO A 161 -13.79 19.30 15.68
C PRO A 161 -13.16 20.67 15.42
N THR A 162 -13.47 21.64 16.28
CA THR A 162 -12.86 22.98 16.22
C THR A 162 -11.35 22.87 16.40
N ILE A 163 -10.61 23.57 15.56
CA ILE A 163 -9.15 23.58 15.63
C ILE A 163 -8.73 24.59 16.71
N PRO A 164 -7.93 24.19 17.71
CA PRO A 164 -7.35 25.13 18.65
C PRO A 164 -6.41 26.10 17.93
N THR A 165 -6.53 27.39 18.23
CA THR A 165 -5.71 28.44 17.60
C THR A 165 -4.47 28.81 18.41
N ILE A 166 -4.40 28.35 19.67
CA ILE A 166 -3.32 28.67 20.62
C ILE A 166 -2.90 27.37 21.28
N PHE A 167 -1.58 27.17 21.38
CA PHE A 167 -0.97 26.02 22.03
C PHE A 167 0.09 26.52 23.01
N TYR A 168 0.21 25.86 24.17
CA TYR A 168 1.23 26.17 25.16
C TYR A 168 2.16 24.97 25.36
N TYR A 169 3.46 25.20 25.18
CA TYR A 169 4.48 24.16 25.33
C TYR A 169 4.39 23.46 26.70
N GLY A 170 4.52 22.13 26.70
CA GLY A 170 4.47 21.28 27.89
C GLY A 170 3.08 21.08 28.49
N THR A 171 2.02 21.58 27.84
CA THR A 171 0.65 21.45 28.32
C THR A 171 -0.20 20.57 27.40
N THR A 172 -1.20 19.91 27.97
CA THR A 172 -2.25 19.21 27.22
C THR A 172 -3.38 20.17 26.90
N GLU A 173 -3.72 20.31 25.62
CA GLU A 173 -4.85 21.13 25.17
C GLU A 173 -6.17 20.43 25.54
N GLU A 174 -7.09 21.12 26.21
CA GLU A 174 -8.30 20.51 26.78
C GLU A 174 -9.21 19.87 25.72
N THR A 175 -9.19 20.42 24.51
CA THR A 175 -9.96 19.92 23.36
C THR A 175 -9.28 18.76 22.63
N LEU A 176 -8.01 18.47 22.93
CA LEU A 176 -7.17 17.45 22.28
C LEU A 176 -6.61 16.43 23.29
N LYS A 177 -7.48 15.87 24.13
CA LYS A 177 -7.07 14.91 25.17
C LYS A 177 -6.73 13.52 24.64
N GLN A 178 -7.22 13.15 23.46
CA GLN A 178 -7.03 11.81 22.90
C GLN A 178 -7.10 11.80 21.36
N GLU A 179 -6.39 10.86 20.75
CA GLU A 179 -6.55 10.53 19.33
C GLU A 179 -7.90 9.85 19.05
N GLY A 180 -8.26 9.82 17.77
CA GLY A 180 -9.41 9.09 17.25
C GLY A 180 -9.36 9.01 15.74
N LYS A 181 -10.48 8.59 15.13
CA LYS A 181 -10.59 8.47 13.66
C LYS A 181 -10.49 9.79 12.90
N GLN A 182 -10.60 10.93 13.59
CA GLN A 182 -10.55 12.28 13.02
C GLN A 182 -9.46 13.16 13.65
N ILE A 183 -8.73 12.69 14.67
CA ILE A 183 -7.68 13.46 15.36
C ILE A 183 -6.48 12.54 15.56
N GLN A 184 -5.32 12.94 15.07
CA GLN A 184 -4.08 12.17 15.20
C GLN A 184 -2.93 13.10 15.58
N PHE A 185 -2.17 12.73 16.61
CA PHE A 185 -1.02 13.46 17.15
C PHE A 185 0.24 12.86 16.58
N LYS A 186 1.17 13.69 16.09
CA LYS A 186 2.45 13.20 15.58
C LYS A 186 3.58 14.00 16.19
N ASN A 187 4.30 13.34 17.10
CA ASN A 187 5.53 13.88 17.64
C ASN A 187 6.61 13.89 16.54
N LEU A 188 7.13 15.07 16.27
CA LEU A 188 8.19 15.28 15.29
C LEU A 188 9.57 15.07 15.93
N SER A 189 9.75 15.34 17.22
CA SER A 189 11.05 15.28 17.90
C SER A 189 11.54 13.84 18.20
N SER A 190 10.74 12.82 17.86
CA SER A 190 11.10 11.42 18.06
C SER A 190 12.36 11.06 17.24
N ASN A 191 13.24 10.27 17.87
CA ASN A 191 14.60 9.78 17.52
C ASN A 191 14.81 9.24 16.06
N SER A 192 14.35 9.98 15.07
CA SER A 192 14.38 9.62 13.66
C SER A 192 15.43 10.43 12.94
N LYS A 193 16.26 9.76 12.13
CA LYS A 193 17.30 10.37 11.29
C LYS A 193 16.74 11.27 10.16
N LYS A 194 15.42 11.48 10.11
CA LYS A 194 14.73 12.26 9.07
C LYS A 194 14.66 13.72 9.51
N ASN A 195 14.82 14.65 8.56
CA ASN A 195 14.60 16.07 8.82
C ASN A 195 13.09 16.37 8.97
N LEU A 196 12.76 17.57 9.45
CA LEU A 196 11.38 18.00 9.68
C LEU A 196 10.47 17.84 8.43
N PRO A 197 10.83 18.36 7.23
CA PRO A 197 10.03 18.14 6.02
C PRO A 197 9.76 16.65 5.71
N ASP A 198 10.77 15.80 5.84
CA ASP A 198 10.64 14.37 5.57
C ASP A 198 9.68 13.68 6.55
N LYS A 199 9.66 14.11 7.82
CA LYS A 199 8.69 13.62 8.82
C LYS A 199 7.27 14.07 8.47
N VAL A 200 7.09 15.34 8.12
CA VAL A 200 5.78 15.90 7.72
C VAL A 200 5.26 15.19 6.48
N VAL A 201 6.08 15.02 5.43
CA VAL A 201 5.71 14.29 4.20
C VAL A 201 5.35 12.84 4.53
N TYR A 202 6.14 12.17 5.36
CA TYR A 202 5.89 10.78 5.75
C TYR A 202 4.53 10.61 6.43
N TYR A 203 4.19 11.43 7.42
CA TYR A 203 2.89 11.34 8.08
C TYR A 203 1.75 11.82 7.18
N SER A 204 1.93 12.91 6.44
CA SER A 204 0.94 13.45 5.51
C SER A 204 0.52 12.41 4.48
N SER A 205 1.47 11.71 3.86
CA SER A 205 1.19 10.66 2.87
C SER A 205 0.28 9.54 3.40
N LYS A 206 0.34 9.26 4.72
CA LYS A 206 -0.45 8.21 5.36
C LYS A 206 -1.82 8.71 5.81
N TYR A 207 -1.84 9.84 6.51
CA TYR A 207 -3.01 10.33 7.22
C TYR A 207 -3.94 11.14 6.34
N ILE A 208 -3.44 11.85 5.33
CA ILE A 208 -4.30 12.56 4.35
C ILE A 208 -5.17 11.55 3.60
N SER A 209 -4.55 10.49 3.06
CA SER A 209 -5.29 9.40 2.39
C SER A 209 -6.34 8.79 3.33
N ALA A 210 -5.95 8.46 4.56
CA ALA A 210 -6.86 7.88 5.55
C ALA A 210 -8.08 8.78 5.84
N PHE A 211 -7.85 10.04 6.21
CA PHE A 211 -8.94 10.95 6.55
C PHE A 211 -9.82 11.31 5.36
N ALA A 212 -9.24 11.48 4.16
CA ALA A 212 -9.99 11.72 2.93
C ALA A 212 -10.92 10.55 2.57
N ASN A 213 -10.50 9.32 2.82
CA ASN A 213 -11.32 8.12 2.61
C ASN A 213 -12.39 7.89 3.69
N HIS A 214 -12.39 8.72 4.74
CA HIS A 214 -13.32 8.59 5.87
C HIS A 214 -14.21 9.83 6.02
N GLU A 215 -14.09 10.55 7.14
CA GLU A 215 -14.96 11.68 7.50
C GLU A 215 -14.17 12.99 7.64
N GLY A 216 -12.99 13.05 7.01
CA GLY A 216 -12.01 14.10 7.27
C GLY A 216 -11.37 13.95 8.66
N GLY A 217 -10.51 14.91 9.00
CA GLY A 217 -9.82 14.92 10.29
C GLY A 217 -8.66 15.92 10.31
N HIS A 218 -8.01 16.00 11.46
CA HIS A 218 -6.90 16.89 11.76
C HIS A 218 -5.67 16.08 12.16
N ILE A 219 -4.52 16.48 11.62
CA ILE A 219 -3.21 15.96 12.02
C ILE A 219 -2.52 17.07 12.79
N TYR A 220 -2.22 16.83 14.06
CA TYR A 220 -1.49 17.77 14.89
C TYR A 220 -0.03 17.35 14.99
N PHE A 221 0.83 18.15 14.38
CA PHE A 221 2.28 17.96 14.43
C PHE A 221 2.86 18.63 15.67
N GLY A 222 3.82 17.95 16.32
CA GLY A 222 4.45 18.45 17.54
C GLY A 222 3.63 18.22 18.82
N ILE A 223 2.70 17.27 18.79
CA ILE A 223 2.00 16.79 20.00
C ILE A 223 2.47 15.36 20.28
N GLU A 224 2.77 15.06 21.54
CA GLU A 224 3.19 13.72 21.98
C GLU A 224 2.00 12.77 22.16
N ASP A 225 2.08 11.59 21.56
CA ASP A 225 1.01 10.58 21.56
C ASP A 225 0.63 10.08 22.98
N THR A 226 1.58 10.02 23.92
CA THR A 226 1.36 9.43 25.26
C THR A 226 0.63 10.39 26.22
N SER A 227 1.09 11.63 26.30
CA SER A 227 0.59 12.64 27.25
C SER A 227 -0.33 13.67 26.60
N ALA A 228 -0.47 13.64 25.27
CA ALA A 228 -1.09 14.68 24.47
C ALA A 228 -0.49 16.09 24.75
N SER A 229 0.75 16.14 25.23
CA SER A 229 1.44 17.40 25.52
C SER A 229 1.96 18.04 24.24
N VAL A 230 1.84 19.36 24.17
CA VAL A 230 2.42 20.16 23.08
C VAL A 230 3.94 20.24 23.29
N LEU A 231 4.71 19.69 22.36
CA LEU A 231 6.16 19.76 22.35
C LEU A 231 6.69 20.67 21.23
N GLY A 232 5.93 20.86 20.15
CA GLY A 232 6.41 21.55 18.96
C GLY A 232 7.56 20.80 18.26
N GLU A 233 8.36 21.53 17.51
CA GLU A 233 9.66 21.08 16.99
C GLU A 233 10.64 22.26 17.12
N GLU A 234 11.83 22.02 17.65
CA GLU A 234 12.90 23.01 17.61
C GLU A 234 13.41 23.14 16.17
N MET A 235 13.40 24.35 15.63
CA MET A 235 13.96 24.65 14.32
C MET A 235 15.35 25.25 14.49
N THR A 236 16.26 24.86 13.60
CA THR A 236 17.53 25.57 13.46
C THR A 236 17.32 26.91 12.75
N GLU A 237 18.22 27.88 12.97
CA GLU A 237 18.18 29.17 12.27
C GLU A 237 18.19 29.01 10.74
N GLU A 238 18.91 28.01 10.23
CA GLU A 238 18.95 27.70 8.78
C GLU A 238 17.59 27.22 8.26
N GLU A 239 16.87 26.40 9.04
CA GLU A 239 15.53 25.92 8.70
C GLU A 239 14.49 27.04 8.75
N GLU A 240 14.57 27.93 9.75
CA GLU A 240 13.71 29.12 9.84
C GLU A 240 13.86 30.02 8.60
N ILE A 241 15.10 30.29 8.17
CA ILE A 241 15.39 31.09 6.98
C ILE A 241 14.82 30.41 5.72
N ARG A 242 14.95 29.08 5.61
CA ARG A 242 14.46 28.33 4.46
C ARG A 242 12.94 28.32 4.40
N ILE A 243 12.27 28.14 5.53
CA ILE A 243 10.81 28.08 5.62
C ILE A 243 10.19 29.47 5.43
N GLY A 244 10.79 30.51 6.03
CA GLY A 244 10.33 31.90 5.86
C GLY A 244 10.26 32.32 4.39
N LYS A 245 11.20 31.87 3.55
CA LYS A 245 11.16 32.14 2.10
C LYS A 245 9.96 31.52 1.37
N CYS A 246 9.41 30.41 1.86
CA CYS A 246 8.27 29.72 1.25
C CYS A 246 6.91 30.33 1.62
N PHE A 247 6.81 31.03 2.76
CA PHE A 247 5.54 31.64 3.19
C PHE A 247 5.32 33.06 2.65
N TYR A 248 6.38 33.72 2.19
CA TYR A 248 6.33 35.09 1.64
C TYR A 248 6.57 35.15 0.12
N SER A 249 6.49 34.01 -0.58
CA SER A 249 6.50 33.89 -2.05
C SER A 249 5.12 33.53 -2.57
#